data_AF-A0A1W5XJJ0-F1
#
_entry.id   AF-A0A1W5XJJ0-F1
#
_cell.length_a   1.000
_cell.length_b   1.000
_cell.length_c   1.000
_cell.angle_alpha   90.00
_cell.angle_beta   90.00
_cell.angle_gamma   90.00
#
_symmetry.space_group_name_H-M   'P 1'
#
loop_
_entity.id
_entity.type
_entity.pdbx_description
1 polymer ?
#
loop_
_entity_poly.entity_id
_entity_poly.type
_entity_poly.pdbx_seq_one_letter_code
_entity_poly.pdbx_strand_id
1 'polypeptide(L)'
;MQQVNSSTVRHLRRAASLKLMEMTAGGTWAECAKTLGTLRGSVVSTLDALGRAMPGNLWEEFEAGVERIAAELDSNPNRVNYARRRQSIATWRMPAPDWPELCDGIPKLGHLARQEPHLATVLVWAEVTQSEHLNCPLLAAPALGGRDRKHLVDQVAQFLTPAHQKAGRLELRRRLDLYAVRLAVQCDSAPDGGQ
;
A
#
# COMPACT_ATOMS: atom_id res chain seq x y z
N MET A 1 8.78 -23.94 11.46
CA MET A 1 8.70 -22.53 11.03
C MET A 1 7.53 -21.89 11.74
N GLN A 2 7.76 -20.99 12.69
CA GLN A 2 6.68 -20.23 13.35
C GLN A 2 5.89 -19.47 12.27
N GLN A 3 4.57 -19.63 12.25
CA GLN A 3 3.69 -18.75 11.50
C GLN A 3 3.92 -17.33 12.01
N VAL A 4 4.68 -16.54 11.26
CA VAL A 4 4.79 -15.12 11.54
C VAL A 4 3.38 -14.54 11.39
N ASN A 5 2.81 -14.05 12.48
CA ASN A 5 1.47 -13.48 12.47
C ASN A 5 1.46 -12.29 11.50
N SER A 6 0.70 -12.41 10.40
CA SER A 6 0.64 -11.39 9.34
C SER A 6 0.18 -10.03 9.87
N SER A 7 -0.58 -10.02 10.97
CA SER A 7 -0.96 -8.81 11.68
C SER A 7 0.25 -8.13 12.33
N THR A 8 1.10 -8.89 13.03
CA THR A 8 2.31 -8.36 13.68
C THR A 8 3.28 -7.78 12.67
N VAL A 9 3.51 -8.46 11.53
CA VAL A 9 4.38 -7.93 10.46
C VAL A 9 3.87 -6.61 9.91
N ARG A 10 2.55 -6.49 9.71
CA ARG A 10 1.95 -5.24 9.25
C ARG A 10 2.21 -4.11 10.26
N HIS A 11 2.04 -4.39 11.56
CA HIS A 11 2.32 -3.40 12.60
C HIS A 11 3.79 -3.01 12.68
N LEU A 12 4.72 -3.98 12.54
CA LEU A 12 6.15 -3.70 12.46
C LEU A 12 6.50 -2.80 11.27
N ARG A 13 5.94 -3.05 10.08
CA ARG A 13 6.15 -2.19 8.89
C ARG A 13 5.64 -0.76 9.10
N ARG A 14 4.46 -0.61 9.72
CA ARG A 14 3.90 0.71 10.06
C ARG A 14 4.79 1.44 11.05
N ALA A 15 5.21 0.77 12.13
CA ALA A 15 6.09 1.34 13.13
C ALA A 15 7.45 1.72 12.53
N ALA A 16 8.04 0.88 11.67
CA ALA A 16 9.29 1.20 10.98
C ALA A 16 9.14 2.45 10.11
N SER A 17 8.04 2.58 9.38
CA SER A 17 7.76 3.77 8.56
C SER A 17 7.63 5.04 9.43
N LEU A 18 6.97 4.94 10.58
CA LEU A 18 6.84 6.04 11.54
C LEU A 18 8.18 6.42 12.16
N LYS A 19 8.99 5.42 12.56
CA LYS A 19 10.31 5.65 13.15
C LYS A 19 11.28 6.26 12.15
N LEU A 20 11.29 5.82 10.90
CA LEU A 20 12.08 6.45 9.83
C LEU A 20 11.67 7.92 9.63
N MET A 21 10.37 8.22 9.72
CA MET A 21 9.89 9.60 9.61
C MET A 21 10.29 10.45 10.82
N GLU A 22 10.21 9.89 12.03
CA GLU A 22 10.69 10.53 13.27
C GLU A 22 12.19 10.82 13.20
N MET A 23 13.00 9.88 12.71
CA MET A 23 14.45 10.05 12.56
C MET A 23 14.82 11.17 11.57
N THR A 24 13.97 11.44 10.56
CA THR A 24 14.27 12.43 9.51
C THR A 24 13.66 13.80 9.79
N ALA A 25 12.46 13.87 10.35
CA ALA A 25 11.72 15.12 10.56
C ALA A 25 11.49 15.47 12.04
N GLY A 26 11.83 14.57 12.97
CA GLY A 26 11.50 14.69 14.38
C GLY A 26 9.99 14.61 14.64
N GLY A 27 9.59 15.05 15.84
CA GLY A 27 8.20 15.11 16.25
C GLY A 27 7.62 13.77 16.73
N THR A 28 6.33 13.77 17.00
CA THR A 28 5.59 12.61 17.50
C THR A 28 5.20 11.67 16.35
N TRP A 29 4.97 10.40 16.66
CA TRP A 29 4.44 9.45 15.67
C TRP A 29 3.07 9.86 15.08
N ALA A 30 2.27 10.63 15.84
CA ALA A 30 1.01 11.17 15.34
C ALA A 30 1.22 12.23 14.25
N GLU A 31 2.27 13.07 14.37
CA GLU A 31 2.67 14.04 13.36
C GLU A 31 3.29 13.34 12.15
N CYS A 32 4.17 12.36 12.39
CA CYS A 32 4.76 11.52 11.34
C CYS A 32 3.68 10.83 10.50
N ALA A 33 2.66 10.26 11.13
CA ALA A 33 1.54 9.60 10.45
C ALA A 33 0.77 10.56 9.52
N LYS A 34 0.55 11.80 9.97
CA LYS A 34 -0.11 12.84 9.15
C LYS A 34 0.69 13.09 7.88
N THR A 35 2.02 13.21 7.99
CA THR A 35 2.88 13.47 6.83
C THR A 35 3.00 12.25 5.90
N LEU A 36 2.97 11.04 6.45
CA LEU A 36 2.93 9.81 5.67
C LEU A 36 1.57 9.57 4.97
N GLY A 37 0.55 10.37 5.29
CA GLY A 37 -0.81 10.20 4.75
C GLY A 37 -1.51 8.97 5.32
N THR A 38 -1.12 8.52 6.51
CA THR A 38 -1.75 7.40 7.22
C THR A 38 -2.81 7.90 8.21
N LEU A 39 -3.86 7.11 8.43
CA LEU A 39 -4.93 7.46 9.38
C LEU A 39 -4.40 7.42 10.81
N ARG A 40 -4.65 8.46 11.64
CA ARG A 40 -4.21 8.51 13.06
C ARG A 40 -4.63 7.28 13.87
N GLY A 41 -5.82 6.71 13.62
CA GLY A 41 -6.29 5.48 14.29
C GLY A 41 -5.42 4.24 14.03
N SER A 42 -4.63 4.27 12.95
CA SER A 42 -3.65 3.22 12.65
C SER A 42 -2.41 3.26 13.56
N VAL A 43 -2.08 4.43 14.15
CA VAL A 43 -0.91 4.59 15.02
C VAL A 43 -1.17 3.98 16.39
N VAL A 44 -2.29 4.34 17.03
CA VAL A 44 -2.66 3.81 18.36
C VAL A 44 -2.80 2.29 18.30
N SER A 45 -3.53 1.77 17.32
CA SER A 45 -3.67 0.32 17.14
C SER A 45 -2.34 -0.40 16.85
N THR A 46 -1.38 0.28 16.22
CA THR A 46 -0.04 -0.25 15.99
C THR A 46 0.79 -0.30 17.26
N LEU A 47 0.80 0.79 18.04
CA LEU A 47 1.49 0.84 19.33
C LEU A 47 0.91 -0.19 20.30
N ASP A 48 -0.41 -0.30 20.40
CA ASP A 48 -1.08 -1.29 21.25
C ASP A 48 -0.75 -2.73 20.84
N ALA A 49 -0.74 -3.01 19.54
CA ALA A 49 -0.41 -4.35 19.03
C ALA A 49 1.05 -4.71 19.30
N LEU A 50 1.99 -3.78 19.07
CA LEU A 50 3.41 -4.01 19.30
C LEU A 50 3.74 -4.06 20.79
N GLY A 51 3.14 -3.21 21.63
CA GLY A 51 3.35 -3.24 23.08
C GLY A 51 2.95 -4.58 23.72
N ARG A 52 1.94 -5.27 23.16
CA ARG A 52 1.59 -6.64 23.56
C ARG A 52 2.52 -7.71 22.98
N ALA A 53 3.09 -7.46 21.80
CA ALA A 53 3.85 -8.46 21.04
C ALA A 53 5.37 -8.40 21.25
N MET A 54 5.90 -7.28 21.74
CA MET A 54 7.33 -7.01 21.87
C MET A 54 7.73 -6.70 23.32
N PRO A 55 7.92 -7.72 24.18
CA PRO A 55 8.53 -7.52 25.49
C PRO A 55 10.04 -7.21 25.40
N GLY A 56 10.56 -6.48 26.39
CA GLY A 56 12.00 -6.39 26.69
C GLY A 56 12.88 -5.88 25.54
N ASN A 57 13.97 -6.60 25.28
CA ASN A 57 15.03 -6.28 24.32
C ASN A 57 14.60 -6.27 22.85
N LEU A 58 13.39 -6.76 22.52
CA LEU A 58 12.89 -6.76 21.15
C LEU A 58 12.70 -5.34 20.60
N TRP A 59 12.48 -4.35 21.47
CA TRP A 59 12.40 -2.95 21.04
C TRP A 59 13.74 -2.43 20.53
N GLU A 60 14.84 -2.75 21.22
CA GLU A 60 16.20 -2.41 20.79
C GLU A 60 16.55 -3.10 19.45
N GLU A 61 16.18 -4.39 19.30
CA GLU A 61 16.35 -5.11 18.04
C GLU A 61 15.55 -4.49 16.88
N PHE A 62 14.34 -4.03 17.16
CA PHE A 62 13.51 -3.31 16.20
C PHE A 62 14.16 -1.98 15.78
N GLU A 63 14.62 -1.18 16.73
CA GLU A 63 15.29 0.10 16.46
C GLU A 63 16.58 -0.12 15.65
N ALA A 64 17.42 -1.08 16.03
CA ALA A 64 18.60 -1.46 15.27
C ALA A 64 18.25 -1.99 13.86
N GLY A 65 17.10 -2.64 13.70
CA GLY A 65 16.55 -3.01 12.40
C GLY A 65 16.17 -1.80 11.55
N VAL A 66 15.51 -0.81 12.13
CA VAL A 66 15.13 0.44 11.45
C VAL A 66 16.36 1.24 11.05
N GLU A 67 17.39 1.31 11.90
CA GLU A 67 18.66 1.98 11.57
C GLU A 67 19.35 1.34 10.37
N ARG A 68 19.36 0.00 10.28
CA ARG A 68 19.90 -0.69 9.10
C ARG A 68 19.12 -0.35 7.83
N ILE A 69 17.79 -0.32 7.91
CA ILE A 69 16.94 0.11 6.78
C ILE A 69 17.26 1.56 6.41
N ALA A 70 17.43 2.46 7.38
CA ALA A 70 17.79 3.86 7.12
C ALA A 70 19.13 3.97 6.38
N ALA A 71 20.16 3.23 6.82
CA ALA A 71 21.46 3.20 6.17
C ALA A 71 21.39 2.64 4.73
N GLU A 72 20.64 1.56 4.52
CA GLU A 72 20.40 1.01 3.19
C GLU A 72 19.72 2.03 2.27
N LEU A 73 18.67 2.70 2.76
CA LEU A 73 17.94 3.73 2.01
C LEU A 73 18.82 4.94 1.70
N ASP A 74 19.70 5.36 2.62
CA ASP A 74 20.59 6.49 2.40
C ASP A 74 21.68 6.18 1.37
N SER A 75 22.19 4.95 1.37
CA SER A 75 23.20 4.49 0.40
C SER A 75 22.67 4.26 -1.03
N ASN A 76 21.35 4.23 -1.22
CA ASN A 76 20.76 3.96 -2.53
C ASN A 76 20.76 5.24 -3.42
N PRO A 77 21.47 5.24 -4.58
CA PRO A 77 21.50 6.38 -5.48
C PRO A 77 20.17 6.60 -6.21
N ASN A 78 19.35 5.56 -6.35
CA ASN A 78 18.08 5.61 -7.07
C ASN A 78 16.91 5.79 -6.10
N ARG A 79 16.84 7.00 -5.49
CA ARG A 79 15.80 7.34 -4.52
C ARG A 79 14.46 7.58 -5.22
N VAL A 80 13.42 6.88 -4.78
CA VAL A 80 12.05 7.04 -5.28
C VAL A 80 11.27 7.98 -4.37
N ASN A 81 10.70 9.04 -4.94
CA ASN A 81 9.82 9.93 -4.19
C ASN A 81 8.37 9.39 -4.18
N TYR A 82 8.09 8.49 -3.23
CA TYR A 82 6.75 7.91 -3.09
C TYR A 82 5.66 8.93 -2.71
N ALA A 83 6.02 10.04 -2.05
CA ALA A 83 5.07 11.12 -1.76
C ALA A 83 4.61 11.80 -3.06
N ARG A 84 5.54 12.07 -3.97
CA ARG A 84 5.25 12.57 -5.32
C ARG A 84 4.35 11.61 -6.09
N ARG A 85 4.67 10.31 -6.12
CA ARG A 85 3.79 9.31 -6.74
C ARG A 85 2.36 9.37 -6.18
N ARG A 86 2.21 9.42 -4.84
CA ARG A 86 0.88 9.54 -4.20
C ARG A 86 0.11 10.78 -4.64
N GLN A 87 0.79 11.92 -4.79
CA GLN A 87 0.19 13.16 -5.26
C GLN A 87 -0.22 13.04 -6.74
N SER A 88 0.67 12.56 -7.61
CA SER A 88 0.42 12.42 -9.05
C SER A 88 -0.77 11.53 -9.37
N ILE A 89 -1.01 10.47 -8.58
CA ILE A 89 -2.11 9.52 -8.82
C ILE A 89 -3.24 9.62 -7.78
N ALA A 90 -3.36 10.74 -7.07
CA ALA A 90 -4.40 10.93 -6.05
C ALA A 90 -5.83 10.81 -6.62
N THR A 91 -6.04 11.36 -7.82
CA THR A 91 -7.31 11.33 -8.55
C THR A 91 -7.37 10.22 -9.60
N TRP A 92 -6.25 9.53 -9.87
CA TRP A 92 -6.20 8.46 -10.85
C TRP A 92 -7.17 7.33 -10.49
N ARG A 93 -7.81 6.79 -11.50
CA ARG A 93 -8.66 5.59 -11.45
C ARG A 93 -8.24 4.70 -12.60
N MET A 94 -8.39 3.39 -12.43
CA MET A 94 -8.16 2.45 -13.52
C MET A 94 -9.05 2.83 -14.71
N PRO A 95 -8.49 3.11 -15.91
CA PRO A 95 -9.28 3.45 -17.07
C PRO A 95 -10.26 2.33 -17.43
N ALA A 96 -11.49 2.72 -17.79
CA ALA A 96 -12.53 1.80 -18.24
C ALA A 96 -12.10 0.89 -19.42
N PRO A 97 -11.34 1.35 -20.45
CA PRO A 97 -10.91 0.46 -21.53
C PRO A 97 -9.81 -0.54 -21.08
N ASP A 98 -8.88 -0.12 -20.23
CA ASP A 98 -7.76 -0.95 -19.78
C ASP A 98 -8.22 -2.15 -18.93
N TRP A 99 -9.33 -2.00 -18.19
CA TRP A 99 -9.76 -3.02 -17.25
C TRP A 99 -10.23 -4.33 -17.89
N PRO A 100 -11.15 -4.32 -18.88
CA PRO A 100 -11.50 -5.51 -19.65
C PRO A 100 -10.27 -6.17 -20.28
N GLU A 101 -9.34 -5.39 -20.83
CA GLU A 101 -8.10 -5.92 -21.44
C GLU A 101 -7.23 -6.67 -20.41
N LEU A 102 -7.09 -6.12 -19.20
CA LEU A 102 -6.36 -6.79 -18.12
C LEU A 102 -7.01 -8.12 -17.70
N CYS A 103 -8.33 -8.22 -17.78
CA CYS A 103 -9.09 -9.42 -17.46
C CYS A 103 -9.21 -10.42 -18.63
N ASP A 104 -8.91 -10.00 -19.85
CA ASP A 104 -9.14 -10.80 -21.06
C ASP A 104 -8.36 -12.12 -21.06
N GLY A 105 -8.99 -13.18 -21.54
CA GLY A 105 -8.40 -14.52 -21.58
C GLY A 105 -8.15 -15.18 -20.21
N ILE A 106 -8.54 -14.56 -19.08
CA ILE A 106 -8.38 -15.19 -17.76
C ILE A 106 -9.61 -16.04 -17.41
N PRO A 107 -9.46 -17.37 -17.27
CA PRO A 107 -10.60 -18.25 -16.96
C PRO A 107 -11.30 -17.85 -15.66
N LYS A 108 -12.64 -17.88 -15.67
CA LYS A 108 -13.52 -17.59 -14.52
C LYS A 108 -13.51 -16.13 -14.03
N LEU A 109 -12.73 -15.23 -14.64
CA LEU A 109 -12.71 -13.80 -14.27
C LEU A 109 -13.44 -12.88 -15.24
N GLY A 110 -14.05 -13.40 -16.31
CA GLY A 110 -14.80 -12.57 -17.28
C GLY A 110 -15.98 -11.78 -16.69
N HIS A 111 -16.48 -12.13 -15.50
CA HIS A 111 -17.46 -11.31 -14.79
C HIS A 111 -16.85 -10.04 -14.17
N LEU A 112 -15.58 -10.09 -13.74
CA LEU A 112 -14.87 -8.93 -13.20
C LEU A 112 -14.66 -7.86 -14.28
N ALA A 113 -14.40 -8.26 -15.52
CA ALA A 113 -14.27 -7.36 -16.67
C ALA A 113 -15.49 -6.46 -16.91
N ARG A 114 -16.68 -6.86 -16.42
CA ARG A 114 -17.94 -6.11 -16.54
C ARG A 114 -18.26 -5.24 -15.33
N GLN A 115 -17.46 -5.33 -14.27
CA GLN A 115 -17.65 -4.56 -13.04
C GLN A 115 -16.82 -3.29 -13.07
N GLU A 116 -17.24 -2.31 -12.27
CA GLU A 116 -16.44 -1.11 -12.01
C GLU A 116 -15.01 -1.48 -11.57
N PRO A 117 -13.97 -0.83 -12.11
CA PRO A 117 -12.58 -1.23 -11.89
C PRO A 117 -12.03 -0.74 -10.54
N HIS A 118 -12.88 -0.71 -9.50
CA HIS A 118 -12.50 -0.28 -8.16
C HIS A 118 -11.44 -1.19 -7.54
N LEU A 119 -11.58 -2.51 -7.71
CA LEU A 119 -10.59 -3.49 -7.25
C LEU A 119 -9.21 -3.21 -7.88
N ALA A 120 -9.18 -3.06 -9.20
CA ALA A 120 -7.97 -2.77 -9.96
C ALA A 120 -7.36 -1.42 -9.54
N THR A 121 -8.19 -0.39 -9.37
CA THR A 121 -7.77 0.94 -8.91
C THR A 121 -7.05 0.85 -7.58
N VAL A 122 -7.63 0.17 -6.58
CA VAL A 122 -7.02 0.06 -5.24
C VAL A 122 -5.71 -0.73 -5.29
N LEU A 123 -5.68 -1.85 -6.03
CA LEU A 123 -4.49 -2.69 -6.14
C LEU A 123 -3.33 -1.96 -6.83
N VAL A 124 -3.60 -1.30 -7.97
CA VAL A 124 -2.59 -0.55 -8.72
C VAL A 124 -2.13 0.68 -7.94
N TRP A 125 -3.04 1.42 -7.31
CA TRP A 125 -2.67 2.57 -6.49
C TRP A 125 -1.74 2.17 -5.34
N ALA A 126 -2.05 1.08 -4.63
CA ALA A 126 -1.23 0.57 -3.55
C ALA A 126 0.17 0.18 -4.04
N GLU A 127 0.25 -0.47 -5.20
CA GLU A 127 1.50 -0.92 -5.80
C GLU A 127 2.36 0.25 -6.31
N VAL A 128 1.78 1.21 -7.03
CA VAL A 128 2.52 2.40 -7.54
C VAL A 128 3.12 3.20 -6.38
N THR A 129 2.36 3.36 -5.30
CA THR A 129 2.72 4.21 -4.16
C THR A 129 3.47 3.45 -3.06
N GLN A 130 3.58 2.12 -3.17
CA GLN A 130 4.06 1.21 -2.12
C GLN A 130 3.40 1.48 -0.76
N SER A 131 2.15 1.95 -0.79
CA SER A 131 1.36 2.25 0.41
C SER A 131 0.40 1.10 0.71
N GLU A 132 -0.13 1.08 1.92
CA GLU A 132 -1.24 0.21 2.24
C GLU A 132 -2.48 0.56 1.42
N HIS A 133 -3.16 -0.45 0.90
CA HIS A 133 -4.37 -0.31 0.09
C HIS A 133 -5.49 0.46 0.80
N LEU A 134 -5.53 0.43 2.14
CA LEU A 134 -6.49 1.17 2.96
C LEU A 134 -6.34 2.69 2.85
N ASN A 135 -5.17 3.18 2.41
CA ASN A 135 -4.92 4.60 2.20
C ASN A 135 -5.33 5.07 0.78
N CYS A 136 -5.86 4.19 -0.06
CA CYS A 136 -6.29 4.56 -1.40
C CYS A 136 -7.41 5.61 -1.34
N PRO A 137 -7.28 6.79 -2.00
CA PRO A 137 -8.27 7.86 -1.96
C PRO A 137 -9.68 7.45 -2.43
N LEU A 138 -9.80 6.43 -3.29
CA LEU A 138 -11.09 5.89 -3.70
C LEU A 138 -11.92 5.42 -2.50
N LEU A 139 -11.28 4.87 -1.46
CA LEU A 139 -11.98 4.38 -0.27
C LEU A 139 -12.54 5.50 0.59
N ALA A 140 -12.04 6.73 0.44
CA ALA A 140 -12.56 7.92 1.11
C ALA A 140 -13.62 8.66 0.26
N ALA A 141 -13.86 8.24 -0.99
CA ALA A 141 -14.78 8.93 -1.89
C ALA A 141 -16.22 8.89 -1.34
N PRO A 142 -16.93 10.03 -1.29
CA PRO A 142 -18.33 10.08 -0.84
C PRO A 142 -19.27 9.22 -1.69
N ALA A 143 -18.97 9.07 -2.98
CA ALA A 143 -19.73 8.25 -3.92
C ALA A 143 -19.68 6.73 -3.59
N LEU A 144 -18.67 6.29 -2.83
CA LEU A 144 -18.55 4.89 -2.42
C LEU A 144 -19.27 4.68 -1.09
N GLY A 145 -20.48 4.11 -1.18
CA GLY A 145 -21.32 3.78 -0.02
C GLY A 145 -20.61 2.88 0.99
N GLY A 146 -20.99 2.96 2.26
CA GLY A 146 -20.30 2.25 3.36
C GLY A 146 -20.27 0.72 3.20
N ARG A 147 -21.35 0.11 2.70
CA ARG A 147 -21.39 -1.34 2.42
C ARG A 147 -20.47 -1.74 1.27
N ASP A 148 -20.49 -0.98 0.19
CA ASP A 148 -19.66 -1.23 -1.00
C ASP A 148 -18.18 -1.05 -0.67
N ARG A 149 -17.85 -0.05 0.16
CA ARG A 149 -16.51 0.18 0.68
C ARG A 149 -15.99 -1.02 1.48
N LYS A 150 -16.79 -1.53 2.42
CA LYS A 150 -16.41 -2.70 3.21
C LYS A 150 -16.19 -3.91 2.31
N HIS A 151 -17.11 -4.16 1.38
CA HIS A 151 -17.00 -5.25 0.43
C HIS A 151 -15.73 -5.15 -0.43
N LEU A 152 -15.41 -3.96 -0.94
CA LEU A 152 -14.21 -3.70 -1.72
C LEU A 152 -12.93 -3.93 -0.91
N VAL A 153 -12.87 -3.48 0.34
CA VAL A 153 -11.73 -3.73 1.24
C VAL A 153 -11.54 -5.23 1.47
N ASP A 154 -12.63 -5.97 1.71
CA ASP A 154 -12.58 -7.43 1.90
C ASP A 154 -12.11 -8.13 0.61
N GLN A 155 -12.60 -7.70 -0.56
CA GLN A 155 -12.16 -8.22 -1.85
C GLN A 155 -10.66 -7.99 -2.10
N VAL A 156 -10.16 -6.77 -1.83
CA VAL A 156 -8.73 -6.43 -1.95
C VAL A 156 -7.90 -7.29 -1.01
N ALA A 157 -8.30 -7.42 0.26
CA ALA A 157 -7.61 -8.26 1.24
C ALA A 157 -7.56 -9.74 0.80
N GLN A 158 -8.68 -10.26 0.28
CA GLN A 158 -8.71 -11.60 -0.28
C GLN A 158 -7.77 -11.75 -1.47
N PHE A 159 -7.66 -10.74 -2.34
CA PHE A 159 -6.78 -10.76 -3.50
C PHE A 159 -5.29 -10.73 -3.12
N LEU A 160 -4.96 -10.01 -2.06
CA LEU A 160 -3.60 -9.92 -1.50
C LEU A 160 -3.20 -11.13 -0.65
N THR A 161 -4.16 -11.97 -0.24
CA THR A 161 -3.90 -13.13 0.61
C THR A 161 -3.19 -14.24 -0.19
N PRO A 162 -1.97 -14.68 0.19
CA PRO A 162 -1.20 -15.67 -0.58
C PRO A 162 -1.95 -16.97 -0.86
N ALA A 163 -2.76 -17.45 0.09
CA ALA A 163 -3.57 -18.66 -0.08
C ALA A 163 -4.58 -18.57 -1.24
N HIS A 164 -4.97 -17.36 -1.63
CA HIS A 164 -5.92 -17.08 -2.71
C HIS A 164 -5.26 -16.72 -4.05
N GLN A 165 -3.94 -16.55 -4.07
CA GLN A 165 -3.17 -16.21 -5.28
C GLN A 165 -2.91 -17.46 -6.12
N LYS A 166 -3.97 -18.01 -6.71
CA LYS A 166 -3.93 -19.22 -7.55
C LYS A 166 -4.62 -18.97 -8.88
N ALA A 167 -4.13 -19.66 -9.92
CA ALA A 167 -4.71 -19.66 -11.26
C ALA A 167 -5.01 -18.23 -11.78
N GLY A 168 -6.25 -17.96 -12.20
CA GLY A 168 -6.63 -16.68 -12.78
C GLY A 168 -6.40 -15.46 -11.88
N ARG A 169 -6.51 -15.60 -10.54
CA ARG A 169 -6.23 -14.48 -9.63
C ARG A 169 -4.74 -14.12 -9.60
N LEU A 170 -3.87 -15.13 -9.63
CA LEU A 170 -2.42 -14.91 -9.71
C LEU A 170 -2.05 -14.26 -11.04
N GLU A 171 -2.65 -14.72 -12.13
CA GLU A 171 -2.43 -14.12 -13.46
C GLU A 171 -2.88 -12.66 -13.51
N LEU A 172 -4.10 -12.37 -13.05
CA LEU A 172 -4.59 -10.99 -12.98
C LEU A 172 -3.70 -10.12 -12.07
N ARG A 173 -3.21 -10.66 -10.95
CA ARG A 173 -2.28 -9.93 -10.07
C ARG A 173 -1.01 -9.54 -10.81
N ARG A 174 -0.39 -10.47 -11.55
CA ARG A 174 0.82 -10.18 -12.36
C ARG A 174 0.58 -9.09 -13.39
N ARG A 175 -0.57 -9.12 -14.07
CA ARG A 175 -0.92 -8.08 -15.06
C ARG A 175 -1.10 -6.71 -14.41
N LEU A 176 -1.73 -6.66 -13.24
CA LEU A 176 -1.87 -5.43 -12.45
C LEU A 176 -0.52 -4.93 -11.93
N ASP A 177 0.38 -5.82 -11.51
CA ASP A 177 1.74 -5.46 -11.07
C ASP A 177 2.54 -4.84 -12.24
N LEU A 178 2.49 -5.44 -13.44
CA LEU A 178 3.11 -4.89 -14.64
C LEU A 178 2.51 -3.54 -15.04
N TYR A 179 1.19 -3.39 -14.92
CA TYR A 179 0.52 -2.11 -15.14
C TYR A 179 1.02 -1.05 -14.16
N ALA A 180 1.11 -1.40 -12.87
CA ALA A 180 1.58 -0.51 -11.82
C ALA A 180 3.03 -0.08 -12.04
N VAL A 181 3.92 -0.98 -12.49
CA VAL A 181 5.30 -0.63 -12.84
C VAL A 181 5.35 0.44 -13.95
N ARG A 182 4.53 0.29 -15.00
CA ARG A 182 4.47 1.30 -16.08
C ARG A 182 3.94 2.65 -15.57
N LEU A 183 2.88 2.63 -14.77
CA LEU A 183 2.32 3.85 -14.18
C LEU A 183 3.30 4.52 -13.21
N ALA A 184 4.08 3.74 -12.45
CA ALA A 184 5.12 4.26 -11.57
C ALA A 184 6.22 5.00 -12.35
N VAL A 185 6.69 4.45 -13.46
CA VAL A 185 7.68 5.11 -14.34
C VAL A 185 7.13 6.44 -14.88
N GLN A 186 5.84 6.49 -15.25
CA GLN A 186 5.19 7.73 -15.68
C GLN A 186 5.13 8.77 -14.55
N CYS A 187 4.85 8.35 -13.31
CA CYS A 187 4.87 9.24 -12.15
C CYS A 187 6.25 9.82 -11.87
N ASP A 188 7.30 9.01 -12.03
CA ASP A 188 8.68 9.43 -11.78
C ASP A 188 9.21 10.36 -12.88
N SER A 189 8.76 10.15 -14.12
CA SER A 189 9.20 10.92 -15.30
C SER A 189 8.41 12.20 -15.54
N ALA A 190 7.25 12.37 -14.89
CA ALA A 190 6.49 13.61 -14.99
C ALA A 190 7.35 14.79 -14.51
N PRO A 191 7.34 15.96 -15.19
CA PRO A 191 7.99 17.15 -14.66
C PRO A 191 7.29 17.56 -13.36
N ASP A 192 8.03 18.13 -12.39
CA ASP A 192 7.38 18.78 -11.26
C ASP A 192 6.49 19.88 -11.83
N GLY A 193 5.18 19.74 -11.62
CA GLY A 193 4.21 20.76 -12.00
C GLY A 193 4.48 22.03 -11.19
N GLY A 194 5.44 22.83 -11.67
CA GLY A 194 5.67 24.18 -11.20
C GLY A 194 4.51 25.05 -11.66
N GLN A 195 3.66 25.41 -10.71
CA GLN A 195 2.95 26.67 -10.68
C GLN A 195 3.14 27.28 -9.29
#